data_AF-A0A2D6A4B1-F1
#
_entry.id   AF-A0A2D6A4B1-F1
#
_cell.length_a   1.000
_cell.length_b   1.000
_cell.length_c   1.000
_cell.angle_alpha   90.00
_cell.angle_beta   90.00
_cell.angle_gamma   90.00
#
_symmetry.space_group_name_H-M   'P 1'
#
loop_
_entity.id
_entity.type
_entity.pdbx_description
1 polymer ?
#
loop_
_entity_poly.entity_id
_entity_poly.type
_entity_poly.pdbx_seq_one_letter_code
_entity_poly.pdbx_strand_id
1 'polypeptide(L)'
;MNEDTITEYDDLGRPVEIDRSDWQDQLLPQLLEEAWDNADELYEHIVRGVEQGFAPSLVEAAQRLTRIDNDAERCAVTDAVVLMHANDLEGAEEALQSFVARHGRSAIVLSNLARVRYEKGDVAGAERLLREALDLDPNQNNGLDWWGALCSEIGGPEAYLGGLREIAALPGAWRPQIWIAQQLLCDGEIEEALDLYREILPAAAACGDALMQITGDLGNAGLLPEMLDLTLPVYEPTQHGPYAGLNMARGLLELDRIDEARTLLDTLQGLQAPQLTETLNQLELDIADAAGGPAPLDEEPTLVMVRGPVWLQEHAEHLLPRLSPASERIVFLSLNDATRDPEVEQLEPITPFGRFARALPLYLAERLRITTDADARTVVPIARGAGPILPGLPWDVEWVVDQIDPAERPDVLVHGGLEPTEDGNQLVLRLFDPNEGKELRAIILPLTDDHASHVPEIEAAVLEALESTGRLRPRRPRRGFTIPAGDAQAAYLLMTSFLFAQLLVANDLIPRSVLTNERSILTGYFRLVECLPEAVPARLLAIRGVLAANRYSSPVAVHFLRPLLGVIDEQSDKLGDFLPDVRALLDEQGAG
;
A
#
# COMPACT_ATOMS: atom_id res chain seq x y z
N MET A 1 -16.89 8.59 -13.55
CA MET A 1 -16.50 7.37 -14.28
C MET A 1 -16.64 7.69 -15.76
N ASN A 2 -15.58 7.49 -16.55
CA ASN A 2 -15.73 7.46 -18.00
C ASN A 2 -16.61 6.24 -18.32
N GLU A 3 -17.73 6.43 -19.00
CA GLU A 3 -18.60 5.32 -19.44
C GLU A 3 -17.91 4.42 -20.50
N ASP A 4 -16.74 4.84 -20.99
CA ASP A 4 -16.02 4.21 -22.08
C ASP A 4 -14.93 3.20 -21.66
N THR A 5 -14.53 3.15 -20.37
CA THR A 5 -13.46 2.25 -19.89
C THR A 5 -13.85 1.45 -18.64
N ILE A 6 -13.25 0.27 -18.47
CA ILE A 6 -13.39 -0.64 -17.33
C ILE A 6 -12.01 -0.83 -16.68
N THR A 7 -11.93 -0.65 -15.36
CA THR A 7 -10.69 -0.82 -14.58
C THR A 7 -10.47 -2.29 -14.20
N GLU A 8 -9.37 -2.88 -14.66
CA GLU A 8 -8.83 -4.17 -14.22
C GLU A 8 -7.64 -3.99 -13.29
N TYR A 9 -7.15 -5.05 -12.64
CA TYR A 9 -5.91 -5.03 -11.87
C TYR A 9 -4.94 -6.11 -12.37
N ASP A 10 -3.67 -5.76 -12.55
CA ASP A 10 -2.65 -6.74 -12.94
C ASP A 10 -2.07 -7.53 -11.75
N ASP A 11 -1.15 -8.47 -12.03
CA ASP A 11 -0.51 -9.32 -11.01
C ASP A 11 0.27 -8.54 -9.92
N LEU A 12 0.58 -7.27 -10.18
CA LEU A 12 1.23 -6.37 -9.22
C LEU A 12 0.21 -5.49 -8.47
N GLY A 13 -1.09 -5.73 -8.68
CA GLY A 13 -2.21 -4.99 -8.09
C GLY A 13 -2.38 -3.60 -8.68
N ARG A 14 -1.88 -3.33 -9.89
CA ARG A 14 -1.98 -2.01 -10.53
C ARG A 14 -3.26 -1.90 -11.35
N PRO A 15 -4.00 -0.77 -11.28
CA PRO A 15 -5.17 -0.57 -12.12
C PRO A 15 -4.77 -0.42 -13.59
N VAL A 16 -5.51 -1.09 -14.48
CA VAL A 16 -5.38 -1.06 -15.94
C VAL A 16 -6.74 -0.67 -16.52
N GLU A 17 -6.81 0.44 -17.25
CA GLU A 17 -8.03 0.86 -17.94
C GLU A 17 -8.15 0.16 -19.30
N ILE A 18 -9.27 -0.51 -19.54
CA ILE A 18 -9.57 -1.22 -20.79
C ILE A 18 -10.81 -0.60 -21.44
N ASP A 19 -10.79 -0.37 -22.75
CA ASP A 19 -11.97 0.10 -23.47
C ASP A 19 -13.14 -0.87 -23.30
N ARG A 20 -14.33 -0.34 -23.01
CA ARG A 20 -15.53 -1.13 -22.70
C ARG A 20 -15.91 -2.10 -23.83
N SER A 21 -15.70 -1.72 -25.09
CA SER A 21 -15.91 -2.61 -26.24
C SER A 21 -14.89 -3.74 -26.30
N ASP A 22 -13.62 -3.45 -26.00
CA ASP A 22 -12.57 -4.48 -25.98
C ASP A 22 -12.78 -5.45 -24.81
N TRP A 23 -13.27 -4.93 -23.69
CA TRP A 23 -13.68 -5.77 -22.56
C TRP A 23 -14.81 -6.73 -22.95
N GLN A 24 -15.85 -6.23 -23.64
CA GLN A 24 -16.99 -7.03 -24.08
C GLN A 24 -16.63 -8.04 -25.17
N ASP A 25 -15.89 -7.62 -26.19
CA ASP A 25 -15.70 -8.38 -27.43
C ASP A 25 -14.46 -9.29 -27.39
N GLN A 26 -13.48 -8.99 -26.52
CA GLN A 26 -12.21 -9.74 -26.43
C GLN A 26 -12.02 -10.37 -25.05
N LEU A 27 -12.00 -9.55 -23.99
CA LEU A 27 -11.61 -10.02 -22.66
C LEU A 27 -12.65 -10.94 -22.04
N LEU A 28 -13.92 -10.53 -21.97
CA LEU A 28 -14.99 -11.32 -21.36
C LEU A 28 -15.12 -12.72 -22.02
N PRO A 29 -15.17 -12.87 -23.36
CA PRO A 29 -15.20 -14.18 -23.98
C PRO A 29 -14.01 -15.05 -23.62
N GLN A 30 -12.80 -14.48 -23.56
CA GLN A 30 -11.59 -15.20 -23.16
C GLN A 30 -11.69 -15.69 -21.71
N LEU A 31 -12.08 -14.81 -20.78
CA LEU A 31 -12.26 -15.15 -19.36
C LEU A 31 -13.31 -16.26 -19.17
N LEU A 32 -14.43 -16.21 -19.90
CA LEU A 32 -15.45 -17.26 -19.84
C LEU A 32 -14.97 -18.58 -20.43
N GLU A 33 -14.17 -18.56 -21.50
CA GLU A 33 -13.59 -19.78 -22.09
C GLU A 33 -12.57 -20.43 -21.15
N GLU A 34 -11.69 -19.63 -20.54
CA GLU A 34 -10.70 -20.09 -19.56
C GLU A 34 -11.38 -20.69 -18.32
N ALA A 35 -12.46 -20.07 -17.85
CA ALA A 35 -13.22 -20.52 -16.68
C ALA A 35 -14.32 -21.55 -16.97
N TRP A 36 -14.49 -22.02 -18.22
CA TRP A 36 -15.70 -22.74 -18.67
C TRP A 36 -16.05 -24.02 -17.88
N ASP A 37 -15.03 -24.64 -17.28
CA ASP A 37 -15.12 -25.86 -16.48
C ASP A 37 -14.84 -25.63 -14.98
N ASN A 38 -14.67 -24.38 -14.55
CA ASN A 38 -14.44 -23.97 -13.17
C ASN A 38 -15.64 -23.15 -12.65
N ALA A 39 -16.44 -23.74 -11.77
CA ALA A 39 -17.68 -23.14 -11.28
C ALA A 39 -17.48 -21.77 -10.60
N ASP A 40 -16.44 -21.62 -9.79
CA ASP A 40 -16.24 -20.40 -8.99
C ASP A 40 -15.76 -19.24 -9.87
N GLU A 41 -14.76 -19.48 -10.73
CA GLU A 41 -14.28 -18.48 -11.69
C GLU A 41 -15.36 -18.11 -12.71
N LEU A 42 -16.13 -19.09 -13.20
CA LEU A 42 -17.22 -18.83 -14.16
C LEU A 42 -18.31 -17.96 -13.52
N TYR A 43 -18.68 -18.25 -12.27
CA TYR A 43 -19.62 -17.43 -11.52
C TYR A 43 -19.11 -15.98 -11.38
N GLU A 44 -17.85 -15.78 -10.98
CA GLU A 44 -17.25 -14.45 -10.84
C GLU A 44 -17.29 -13.65 -12.14
N HIS A 45 -16.92 -14.26 -13.27
CA HIS A 45 -16.96 -13.60 -14.58
C HIS A 45 -18.39 -13.29 -15.05
N ILE A 46 -19.37 -14.16 -14.75
CA ILE A 46 -20.79 -13.88 -15.04
C ILE A 46 -21.27 -12.68 -14.24
N VAL A 47 -21.04 -12.64 -12.92
CA VAL A 47 -21.46 -11.52 -12.07
C VAL A 47 -20.87 -10.20 -12.58
N ARG A 48 -19.56 -10.19 -12.86
CA ARG A 48 -18.87 -9.02 -13.41
C ARG A 48 -19.47 -8.58 -14.75
N GLY A 49 -19.75 -9.51 -15.65
CA GLY A 49 -20.37 -9.17 -16.94
C GLY A 49 -21.80 -8.62 -16.79
N VAL A 50 -22.58 -9.10 -15.80
CA VAL A 50 -23.91 -8.56 -15.49
C VAL A 50 -23.82 -7.14 -14.93
N GLU A 51 -22.89 -6.86 -14.01
CA GLU A 51 -22.63 -5.52 -13.48
C GLU A 51 -22.25 -4.53 -14.59
N GLN A 52 -21.53 -5.02 -15.60
CA GLN A 52 -21.21 -4.27 -16.80
C GLN A 52 -22.35 -4.25 -17.83
N GLY A 53 -23.53 -4.81 -17.57
CA GLY A 53 -24.69 -4.74 -18.45
C GLY A 53 -24.62 -5.63 -19.70
N PHE A 54 -23.74 -6.63 -19.73
CA PHE A 54 -23.55 -7.54 -20.87
C PHE A 54 -24.33 -8.87 -20.74
N ALA A 55 -25.41 -8.86 -19.97
CA ALA A 55 -26.21 -10.06 -19.68
C ALA A 55 -26.65 -10.89 -20.90
N PRO A 56 -27.04 -10.31 -22.06
CA PRO A 56 -27.41 -11.12 -23.23
C PRO A 56 -26.30 -12.07 -23.72
N SER A 57 -25.03 -11.71 -23.54
CA SER A 57 -23.88 -12.54 -23.93
C SER A 57 -23.56 -13.65 -22.91
N LEU A 58 -24.19 -13.62 -21.72
CA LEU A 58 -23.87 -14.50 -20.60
C LEU A 58 -24.81 -15.70 -20.46
N VAL A 59 -25.90 -15.75 -21.25
CA VAL A 59 -26.93 -16.80 -21.10
C VAL A 59 -26.35 -18.21 -21.22
N GLU A 60 -25.42 -18.44 -22.15
CA GLU A 60 -24.80 -19.77 -22.31
C GLU A 60 -23.88 -20.10 -21.13
N ALA A 61 -23.13 -19.12 -20.62
CA ALA A 61 -22.26 -19.28 -19.46
C ALA A 61 -23.07 -19.55 -18.18
N ALA A 62 -24.19 -18.85 -17.97
CA ALA A 62 -25.10 -19.11 -16.85
C ALA A 62 -25.69 -20.52 -16.92
N GLN A 63 -26.15 -20.96 -18.10
CA GLN A 63 -26.60 -22.34 -18.30
C GLN A 63 -25.47 -23.36 -18.12
N ARG A 64 -24.22 -23.01 -18.47
CA ARG A 64 -23.06 -23.86 -18.20
C ARG A 64 -22.84 -24.02 -16.70
N LEU A 65 -22.90 -22.92 -15.94
CA LEU A 65 -22.76 -22.91 -14.49
C LEU A 65 -23.75 -23.89 -13.83
N THR A 66 -25.03 -23.88 -14.24
CA THR A 66 -26.05 -24.82 -13.72
C THR A 66 -25.73 -26.31 -13.90
N ARG A 67 -24.80 -26.66 -14.81
CA ARG A 67 -24.39 -28.05 -15.08
C ARG A 67 -23.13 -28.46 -14.33
N ILE A 68 -22.29 -27.52 -13.92
CA ILE A 68 -20.96 -27.79 -13.34
C ILE A 68 -20.89 -27.47 -11.85
N ASP A 69 -21.71 -26.54 -11.39
CA ASP A 69 -21.72 -26.09 -10.02
C ASP A 69 -22.69 -26.94 -9.16
N ASN A 70 -22.27 -27.23 -7.94
CA ASN A 70 -23.03 -28.03 -6.99
C ASN A 70 -23.95 -27.17 -6.11
N ASP A 71 -23.74 -25.85 -6.09
CA ASP A 71 -24.64 -24.92 -5.41
C ASP A 71 -25.86 -24.61 -6.29
N ALA A 72 -26.93 -25.38 -6.07
CA ALA A 72 -28.17 -25.23 -6.80
C ALA A 72 -28.83 -23.85 -6.61
N GLU A 73 -28.62 -23.19 -5.48
CA GLU A 73 -29.21 -21.88 -5.19
C GLU A 73 -28.47 -20.80 -5.98
N ARG A 74 -27.13 -20.79 -5.88
CA ARG A 74 -26.26 -19.91 -6.69
C ARG A 74 -26.59 -20.06 -8.18
N CYS A 75 -26.67 -21.29 -8.68
CA CYS A 75 -27.02 -21.58 -10.06
C CYS A 75 -28.35 -20.96 -10.49
N ALA A 76 -29.42 -21.20 -9.72
CA ALA A 76 -30.76 -20.74 -10.08
C ALA A 76 -30.88 -19.22 -10.03
N VAL A 77 -30.25 -18.59 -9.04
CA VAL A 77 -30.23 -17.13 -8.89
C VAL A 77 -29.43 -16.47 -10.01
N THR A 78 -28.22 -16.96 -10.29
CA THR A 78 -27.38 -16.44 -11.38
C THR A 78 -28.06 -16.57 -12.74
N ASP A 79 -28.64 -17.73 -13.05
CA ASP A 79 -29.37 -17.95 -14.31
C ASP A 79 -30.56 -16.99 -14.43
N ALA A 80 -31.37 -16.86 -13.37
CA ALA A 80 -32.52 -15.97 -13.38
C ALA A 80 -32.15 -14.49 -13.51
N VAL A 81 -31.07 -14.03 -12.84
CA VAL A 81 -30.57 -12.65 -12.96
C VAL A 81 -30.11 -12.39 -14.39
N VAL A 82 -29.33 -13.30 -14.99
CA VAL A 82 -28.88 -13.16 -16.39
C VAL A 82 -30.06 -13.11 -17.35
N LEU A 83 -31.05 -14.01 -17.20
CA LEU A 83 -32.26 -14.04 -18.03
C LEU A 83 -33.10 -12.76 -17.87
N MET A 84 -33.25 -12.27 -16.64
CA MET A 84 -33.98 -11.02 -16.36
C MET A 84 -33.32 -9.82 -17.06
N HIS A 85 -32.00 -9.67 -16.94
CA HIS A 85 -31.26 -8.60 -17.62
C HIS A 85 -31.16 -8.79 -19.15
N ALA A 86 -31.34 -10.02 -19.65
CA ALA A 86 -31.54 -10.33 -21.07
C ALA A 86 -33.00 -10.15 -21.53
N ASN A 87 -33.89 -9.64 -20.66
CA ASN A 87 -35.31 -9.40 -20.91
C ASN A 87 -36.14 -10.68 -21.19
N ASP A 88 -35.69 -11.83 -20.68
CA ASP A 88 -36.42 -13.11 -20.66
C ASP A 88 -37.01 -13.37 -19.25
N LEU A 89 -38.11 -12.67 -18.96
CA LEU A 89 -38.77 -12.76 -17.66
C LEU A 89 -39.48 -14.11 -17.44
N GLU A 90 -39.93 -14.76 -18.51
CA GLU A 90 -40.50 -16.11 -18.45
C GLU A 90 -39.46 -17.15 -18.06
N GLY A 91 -38.30 -17.14 -18.71
CA GLY A 91 -37.19 -18.04 -18.39
C GLY A 91 -36.68 -17.84 -16.97
N ALA A 92 -36.49 -16.58 -16.55
CA ALA A 92 -36.08 -16.26 -15.19
C ALA A 92 -37.06 -16.80 -14.14
N GLU A 93 -38.36 -16.67 -14.39
CA GLU A 93 -39.40 -17.17 -13.50
C GLU A 93 -39.39 -18.71 -13.41
N GLU A 94 -39.25 -19.40 -14.54
CA GLU A 94 -39.18 -20.85 -14.62
C GLU A 94 -37.97 -21.41 -13.87
N ALA A 95 -36.79 -20.78 -14.03
CA ALA A 95 -35.56 -21.17 -13.35
C ALA A 95 -35.73 -21.14 -11.82
N LEU A 96 -36.24 -20.04 -11.27
CA LEU A 96 -36.47 -19.88 -9.82
C LEU A 96 -37.58 -20.81 -9.30
N GLN A 97 -38.68 -20.99 -10.05
CA GLN A 97 -39.75 -21.91 -9.65
C GLN A 97 -39.29 -23.37 -9.66
N SER A 98 -38.46 -23.75 -10.63
CA SER A 98 -37.85 -25.09 -10.71
C SER A 98 -36.98 -25.35 -9.49
N PHE A 99 -36.19 -24.38 -9.05
CA PHE A 99 -35.46 -24.46 -7.78
C PHE A 99 -36.40 -24.68 -6.61
N VAL A 100 -37.43 -23.82 -6.44
CA VAL A 100 -38.37 -23.91 -5.31
C VAL A 100 -39.06 -25.28 -5.27
N ALA A 101 -39.41 -25.84 -6.43
CA ALA A 101 -40.06 -27.14 -6.52
C ALA A 101 -39.15 -28.32 -6.12
N ARG A 102 -37.83 -28.20 -6.34
CA ARG A 102 -36.86 -29.29 -6.11
C ARG A 102 -36.16 -29.19 -4.76
N HIS A 103 -35.82 -27.98 -4.34
CA HIS A 103 -34.96 -27.71 -3.18
C HIS A 103 -35.71 -27.04 -2.03
N GLY A 104 -36.93 -26.56 -2.26
CA GLY A 104 -37.73 -25.83 -1.29
C GLY A 104 -37.53 -24.32 -1.38
N ARG A 105 -38.21 -23.60 -0.51
CA ARG A 105 -38.17 -22.13 -0.47
C ARG A 105 -36.88 -21.64 0.20
N SER A 106 -36.30 -20.61 -0.38
CA SER A 106 -35.15 -19.86 0.14
C SER A 106 -35.44 -18.38 0.07
N ALA A 107 -34.97 -17.61 1.06
CA ALA A 107 -35.11 -16.15 1.07
C ALA A 107 -34.56 -15.52 -0.21
N ILE A 108 -33.36 -15.93 -0.65
CA ILE A 108 -32.69 -15.41 -1.84
C ILE A 108 -33.47 -15.71 -3.12
N VAL A 109 -33.99 -16.93 -3.25
CA VAL A 109 -34.77 -17.31 -4.43
C VAL A 109 -36.13 -16.61 -4.45
N LEU A 110 -36.80 -16.48 -3.29
CA LEU A 110 -38.08 -15.79 -3.20
C LEU A 110 -37.96 -14.29 -3.47
N SER A 111 -36.90 -13.62 -3.01
CA SER A 111 -36.67 -12.20 -3.28
C SER A 111 -36.41 -11.95 -4.77
N ASN A 112 -35.65 -12.84 -5.43
CA ASN A 112 -35.43 -12.75 -6.88
C ASN A 112 -36.72 -13.08 -7.66
N LEU A 113 -37.51 -14.05 -7.21
CA LEU A 113 -38.79 -14.37 -7.85
C LEU A 113 -39.79 -13.22 -7.69
N ALA A 114 -39.79 -12.55 -6.53
CA ALA A 114 -40.54 -11.33 -6.32
C ALA A 114 -40.13 -10.27 -7.36
N ARG A 115 -38.83 -10.05 -7.59
CA ARG A 115 -38.32 -9.09 -8.59
C ARG A 115 -38.85 -9.41 -9.98
N VAL A 116 -38.73 -10.67 -10.41
CA VAL A 116 -39.27 -11.11 -11.70
C VAL A 116 -40.78 -10.86 -11.81
N ARG A 117 -41.56 -11.15 -10.76
CA ARG A 117 -43.01 -10.90 -10.73
C ARG A 117 -43.34 -9.41 -10.84
N TYR A 118 -42.55 -8.57 -10.18
CA TYR A 118 -42.69 -7.12 -10.25
C TYR A 118 -42.44 -6.58 -11.66
N GLU A 119 -41.36 -7.00 -12.31
CA GLU A 119 -41.05 -6.63 -13.71
C GLU A 119 -42.14 -7.08 -14.69
N LYS A 120 -42.83 -8.18 -14.39
CA LYS A 120 -44.01 -8.65 -15.14
C LYS A 120 -45.31 -7.90 -14.82
N GLY A 121 -45.28 -6.95 -13.89
CA GLY A 121 -46.42 -6.14 -13.45
C GLY A 121 -47.30 -6.78 -12.36
N ASP A 122 -46.93 -7.94 -11.81
CA ASP A 122 -47.63 -8.57 -10.68
C ASP A 122 -47.10 -8.04 -9.35
N VAL A 123 -47.39 -6.76 -9.07
CA VAL A 123 -46.92 -6.05 -7.88
C VAL A 123 -47.39 -6.73 -6.59
N ALA A 124 -48.67 -7.14 -6.53
CA ALA A 124 -49.22 -7.79 -5.34
C ALA A 124 -48.61 -9.19 -5.12
N GLY A 125 -48.25 -9.91 -6.18
CA GLY A 125 -47.51 -11.16 -6.09
C GLY A 125 -46.08 -10.96 -5.61
N ALA A 126 -45.40 -9.94 -6.12
CA ALA A 126 -44.05 -9.56 -5.70
C ALA A 126 -43.99 -9.21 -4.21
N GLU A 127 -44.91 -8.36 -3.73
CA GLU A 127 -44.97 -7.95 -2.32
C GLU A 127 -45.14 -9.16 -1.37
N ARG A 128 -46.02 -10.11 -1.71
CA ARG A 128 -46.21 -11.33 -0.90
C ARG A 128 -44.94 -12.20 -0.85
N LEU A 129 -44.29 -12.37 -1.99
CA LEU A 129 -43.07 -13.18 -2.09
C LEU A 129 -41.90 -12.53 -1.36
N LEU A 130 -41.79 -11.20 -1.46
CA LEU A 130 -40.77 -10.43 -0.75
C LEU A 130 -40.97 -10.50 0.77
N ARG A 131 -42.22 -10.43 1.25
CA ARG A 131 -42.52 -10.63 2.67
C ARG A 131 -42.15 -12.05 3.13
N GLU A 132 -42.52 -13.06 2.35
CA GLU A 132 -42.18 -14.45 2.64
C GLU A 132 -40.65 -14.67 2.66
N ALA A 133 -39.90 -13.98 1.79
CA ALA A 133 -38.44 -14.00 1.81
C ALA A 133 -37.87 -13.46 3.12
N LEU A 134 -38.39 -12.32 3.60
CA LEU A 134 -37.93 -11.70 4.85
C LEU A 134 -38.39 -12.44 6.12
N ASP A 135 -39.51 -13.16 6.05
CA ASP A 135 -39.92 -14.08 7.12
C ASP A 135 -38.92 -15.26 7.26
N LEU A 136 -38.21 -15.62 6.18
CA LEU A 136 -37.15 -16.65 6.18
C LEU A 136 -35.78 -16.09 6.56
N ASP A 137 -35.41 -14.92 6.04
CA ASP A 137 -34.18 -14.21 6.38
C ASP A 137 -34.44 -12.70 6.52
N PRO A 138 -34.65 -12.20 7.75
CA PRO A 138 -34.94 -10.79 7.98
C PRO A 138 -33.71 -9.89 7.77
N ASN A 139 -32.52 -10.47 7.56
CA ASN A 139 -31.26 -9.74 7.39
C ASN A 139 -30.78 -9.68 5.94
N GLN A 140 -31.61 -10.13 5.00
CA GLN A 140 -31.30 -10.05 3.59
C GLN A 140 -31.31 -8.59 3.11
N ASN A 141 -30.14 -8.06 2.75
CA ASN A 141 -29.96 -6.64 2.39
C ASN A 141 -30.94 -6.16 1.30
N ASN A 142 -30.87 -6.79 0.13
CA ASN A 142 -31.67 -6.39 -1.04
C ASN A 142 -33.17 -6.58 -0.81
N GLY A 143 -33.54 -7.60 -0.03
CA GLY A 143 -34.93 -7.88 0.30
C GLY A 143 -35.51 -6.78 1.20
N LEU A 144 -34.75 -6.40 2.24
CA LEU A 144 -35.16 -5.39 3.20
C LEU A 144 -35.20 -3.98 2.58
N ASP A 145 -34.22 -3.65 1.75
CA ASP A 145 -34.17 -2.37 1.03
C ASP A 145 -35.43 -2.20 0.17
N TRP A 146 -35.76 -3.24 -0.61
CA TRP A 146 -36.95 -3.21 -1.45
C TRP A 146 -38.26 -3.18 -0.66
N TRP A 147 -38.34 -3.91 0.46
CA TRP A 147 -39.50 -3.87 1.34
C TRP A 147 -39.73 -2.47 1.91
N GLY A 148 -38.66 -1.82 2.37
CA GLY A 148 -38.70 -0.43 2.82
C GLY A 148 -39.18 0.51 1.71
N ALA A 149 -38.64 0.38 0.50
CA ALA A 149 -39.05 1.19 -0.64
C ALA A 149 -40.56 1.04 -0.95
N LEU A 150 -41.09 -0.19 -0.99
CA LEU A 150 -42.53 -0.42 -1.19
C LEU A 150 -43.38 0.21 -0.08
N CYS A 151 -42.98 0.08 1.18
CA CYS A 151 -43.68 0.71 2.30
C CYS A 151 -43.68 2.25 2.17
N SER A 152 -42.54 2.82 1.77
CA SER A 152 -42.38 4.27 1.55
C SER A 152 -43.24 4.78 0.40
N GLU A 153 -43.33 4.05 -0.72
CA GLU A 153 -44.19 4.40 -1.85
C GLU A 153 -45.67 4.46 -1.47
N ILE A 154 -46.12 3.58 -0.56
CA ILE A 154 -47.51 3.50 -0.13
C ILE A 154 -47.86 4.60 0.89
N GLY A 155 -46.97 4.88 1.85
CA GLY A 155 -47.31 5.69 3.03
C GLY A 155 -46.25 6.69 3.50
N GLY A 156 -45.18 6.89 2.74
CA GLY A 156 -44.10 7.82 3.05
C GLY A 156 -43.15 7.33 4.17
N PRO A 157 -42.34 8.24 4.75
CA PRO A 157 -41.28 7.89 5.71
C PRO A 157 -41.76 7.14 6.97
N GLU A 158 -42.96 7.46 7.48
CA GLU A 158 -43.54 6.74 8.62
C GLU A 158 -43.87 5.29 8.29
N ALA A 159 -44.35 5.03 7.07
CA ALA A 159 -44.63 3.67 6.62
C ALA A 159 -43.33 2.88 6.36
N TYR A 160 -42.27 3.54 5.88
CA TYR A 160 -40.93 2.94 5.82
C TYR A 160 -40.47 2.43 7.19
N LEU A 161 -40.49 3.30 8.21
CA LEU A 161 -40.12 2.92 9.58
C LEU A 161 -41.06 1.85 10.17
N GLY A 162 -42.37 1.94 9.88
CA GLY A 162 -43.34 0.91 10.25
C GLY A 162 -42.97 -0.45 9.65
N GLY A 163 -42.65 -0.48 8.36
CA GLY A 163 -42.22 -1.69 7.64
C GLY A 163 -40.94 -2.29 8.20
N LEU A 164 -39.94 -1.46 8.54
CA LEU A 164 -38.71 -1.94 9.20
C LEU A 164 -39.00 -2.52 10.59
N ARG A 165 -39.83 -1.86 11.40
CA ARG A 165 -40.20 -2.33 12.74
C ARG A 165 -40.92 -3.68 12.70
N GLU A 166 -41.73 -3.93 11.66
CA GLU A 166 -42.37 -5.22 11.46
C GLU A 166 -41.35 -6.34 11.23
N ILE A 167 -40.34 -6.11 10.39
CA ILE A 167 -39.29 -7.09 10.11
C ILE A 167 -38.33 -7.23 11.31
N ALA A 168 -38.03 -6.14 12.00
CA ALA A 168 -37.20 -6.13 13.21
C ALA A 168 -37.79 -6.97 14.36
N ALA A 169 -39.11 -7.19 14.37
CA ALA A 169 -39.77 -8.05 15.36
C ALA A 169 -39.54 -9.56 15.10
N LEU A 170 -38.97 -9.93 13.95
CA LEU A 170 -38.64 -11.32 13.64
C LEU A 170 -37.40 -11.78 14.42
N PRO A 171 -37.35 -13.06 14.85
CA PRO A 171 -36.18 -13.58 15.57
C PRO A 171 -34.89 -13.45 14.76
N GLY A 172 -33.85 -12.88 15.37
CA GLY A 172 -32.53 -12.73 14.75
C GLY A 172 -32.41 -11.57 13.75
N ALA A 173 -33.43 -10.72 13.62
CA ALA A 173 -33.42 -9.55 12.74
C ALA A 173 -32.54 -8.43 13.29
N TRP A 174 -31.27 -8.37 12.88
CA TRP A 174 -30.33 -7.32 13.24
C TRP A 174 -30.28 -6.20 12.20
N ARG A 175 -30.37 -6.50 10.90
CA ARG A 175 -30.25 -5.49 9.82
C ARG A 175 -31.34 -4.40 9.90
N PRO A 176 -32.65 -4.71 10.04
CA PRO A 176 -33.65 -3.66 10.19
C PRO A 176 -33.45 -2.83 11.45
N GLN A 177 -32.84 -3.38 12.50
CA GLN A 177 -32.53 -2.62 13.71
C GLN A 177 -31.37 -1.64 13.49
N ILE A 178 -30.33 -2.00 12.71
CA ILE A 178 -29.29 -1.05 12.26
C ILE A 178 -29.93 0.13 11.54
N TRP A 179 -30.83 -0.13 10.59
CA TRP A 179 -31.44 0.94 9.78
C TRP A 179 -32.40 1.82 10.59
N ILE A 180 -33.09 1.25 11.57
CA ILE A 180 -33.85 2.03 12.55
C ILE A 180 -32.91 2.91 13.40
N ALA A 181 -31.78 2.37 13.87
CA ALA A 181 -30.79 3.12 14.63
C ALA A 181 -30.17 4.26 13.80
N GLN A 182 -29.91 4.04 12.51
CA GLN A 182 -29.46 5.08 11.59
C GLN A 182 -30.48 6.22 11.49
N GLN A 183 -31.78 5.91 11.38
CA GLN A 183 -32.83 6.94 11.37
C GLN A 183 -32.90 7.69 12.71
N LEU A 184 -32.78 6.99 13.85
CA LEU A 184 -32.70 7.64 15.17
C LEU A 184 -31.51 8.60 15.28
N LEU A 185 -30.34 8.26 14.71
CA LEU A 185 -29.21 9.17 14.63
C LEU A 185 -29.54 10.41 13.79
N CYS A 186 -30.20 10.25 12.63
CA CYS A 186 -30.65 11.37 11.81
C CYS A 186 -31.64 12.30 12.54
N ASP A 187 -32.50 11.72 13.39
CA ASP A 187 -33.47 12.45 14.20
C ASP A 187 -32.86 13.08 15.47
N GLY A 188 -31.59 12.74 15.79
CA GLY A 188 -30.87 13.23 16.96
C GLY A 188 -31.13 12.44 18.25
N GLU A 189 -31.83 11.30 18.15
CA GLU A 189 -32.13 10.38 19.27
C GLU A 189 -30.94 9.43 19.52
N ILE A 190 -29.80 10.02 19.91
CA ILE A 190 -28.51 9.35 19.97
C ILE A 190 -28.49 8.15 20.94
N GLU A 191 -29.01 8.32 22.16
CA GLU A 191 -28.97 7.25 23.17
C GLU A 191 -29.80 6.02 22.75
N GLU A 192 -30.96 6.25 22.12
CA GLU A 192 -31.81 5.15 21.63
C GLU A 192 -31.12 4.38 20.49
N ALA A 193 -30.42 5.08 19.60
CA ALA A 193 -29.62 4.45 18.55
C ALA A 193 -28.46 3.62 19.12
N LEU A 194 -27.74 4.16 20.11
CA LEU A 194 -26.64 3.45 20.77
C LEU A 194 -27.12 2.22 21.54
N ASP A 195 -28.28 2.29 22.19
CA ASP A 195 -28.89 1.14 22.86
C ASP A 195 -29.24 0.03 21.87
N LEU A 196 -29.79 0.37 20.70
CA LEU A 196 -30.02 -0.61 19.63
C LEU A 196 -28.72 -1.26 19.16
N TYR A 197 -27.67 -0.48 18.85
CA TYR A 197 -26.39 -1.05 18.43
C TYR A 197 -25.79 -1.98 19.49
N ARG A 198 -25.84 -1.61 20.77
CA ARG A 198 -25.38 -2.47 21.88
C ARG A 198 -26.15 -3.79 21.95
N GLU A 199 -27.46 -3.75 21.73
CA GLU A 199 -28.31 -4.94 21.76
C GLU A 199 -27.98 -5.90 20.61
N ILE A 200 -27.78 -5.39 19.39
CA ILE A 200 -27.58 -6.23 18.21
C ILE A 200 -26.15 -6.69 17.99
N LEU A 201 -25.14 -5.94 18.44
CA LEU A 201 -23.73 -6.22 18.15
C LEU A 201 -23.32 -7.67 18.48
N PRO A 202 -23.72 -8.28 19.62
CA PRO A 202 -23.37 -9.67 19.90
C PRO A 202 -23.88 -10.68 18.85
N ALA A 203 -25.03 -10.40 18.23
CA ALA A 203 -25.60 -11.24 17.17
C ALA A 203 -25.08 -10.87 15.78
N ALA A 204 -24.84 -9.58 15.55
CA ALA A 204 -24.43 -9.01 14.26
C ALA A 204 -22.91 -9.04 14.03
N ALA A 205 -22.10 -9.16 15.09
CA ALA A 205 -20.64 -9.23 15.02
C ALA A 205 -20.13 -10.51 14.32
N ALA A 206 -21.01 -11.43 13.93
CA ALA A 206 -20.62 -12.49 13.01
C ALA A 206 -20.47 -11.99 11.55
N CYS A 207 -21.04 -10.83 11.23
CA CYS A 207 -21.23 -10.32 9.88
C CYS A 207 -20.40 -9.04 9.65
N GLY A 208 -19.42 -9.10 8.73
CA GLY A 208 -18.60 -7.95 8.35
C GLY A 208 -19.38 -6.71 7.91
N ASP A 209 -20.44 -6.92 7.13
CA ASP A 209 -21.30 -5.85 6.64
C ASP A 209 -22.01 -5.08 7.78
N ALA A 210 -22.38 -5.76 8.87
CA ALA A 210 -23.01 -5.11 10.01
C ALA A 210 -22.05 -4.14 10.71
N LEU A 211 -20.81 -4.58 10.98
CA LEU A 211 -19.82 -3.74 11.64
C LEU A 211 -19.40 -2.56 10.76
N MET A 212 -19.28 -2.77 9.45
CA MET A 212 -19.04 -1.70 8.49
C MET A 212 -20.15 -0.64 8.55
N GLN A 213 -21.43 -1.02 8.50
CA GLN A 213 -22.55 -0.08 8.59
C GLN A 213 -22.55 0.69 9.92
N ILE A 214 -22.41 0.00 11.06
CA ILE A 214 -22.41 0.63 12.40
C ILE A 214 -21.27 1.66 12.53
N THR A 215 -20.05 1.30 12.11
CA THR A 215 -18.91 2.25 12.11
C THR A 215 -19.16 3.44 11.19
N GLY A 216 -19.78 3.23 10.03
CA GLY A 216 -20.12 4.31 9.10
C GLY A 216 -21.16 5.26 9.65
N ASP A 217 -22.23 4.72 10.25
CA ASP A 217 -23.32 5.51 10.85
C ASP A 217 -22.81 6.35 12.02
N LEU A 218 -22.05 5.77 12.94
CA LEU A 218 -21.50 6.47 14.09
C LEU A 218 -20.41 7.48 13.70
N GLY A 219 -19.56 7.14 12.73
CA GLY A 219 -18.56 8.06 12.17
C GLY A 219 -19.20 9.28 11.52
N ASN A 220 -20.21 9.08 10.67
CA ASN A 220 -20.97 10.17 10.02
C ASN A 220 -21.72 11.04 11.04
N ALA A 221 -22.15 10.47 12.17
CA ALA A 221 -22.77 11.21 13.26
C ALA A 221 -21.75 11.94 14.17
N GLY A 222 -20.44 11.76 13.96
CA GLY A 222 -19.38 12.33 14.78
C GLY A 222 -19.22 11.70 16.17
N LEU A 223 -19.82 10.51 16.39
CA LEU A 223 -19.81 9.78 17.66
C LEU A 223 -18.58 8.87 17.73
N LEU A 224 -17.39 9.47 17.58
CA LEU A 224 -16.14 8.73 17.47
C LEU A 224 -15.78 7.92 18.73
N PRO A 225 -15.91 8.46 19.97
CA PRO A 225 -15.66 7.67 21.17
C PRO A 225 -16.57 6.45 21.28
N GLU A 226 -17.87 6.63 21.04
CA GLU A 226 -18.87 5.57 21.11
C GLU A 226 -18.67 4.53 20.01
N MET A 227 -18.33 4.96 18.79
CA MET A 227 -17.96 4.06 17.70
C MET A 227 -16.83 3.12 18.14
N LEU A 228 -15.74 3.66 18.67
CA LEU A 228 -14.57 2.88 19.03
C LEU A 228 -14.85 1.96 20.22
N ASP A 229 -15.55 2.45 21.25
CA ASP A 229 -15.90 1.65 22.43
C ASP A 229 -16.80 0.46 22.08
N LEU A 230 -17.71 0.63 21.13
CA LEU A 230 -18.61 -0.43 20.68
C LEU A 230 -17.95 -1.42 19.73
N THR A 231 -17.09 -0.95 18.82
CA THR A 231 -16.68 -1.73 17.65
C THR A 231 -15.28 -2.32 17.74
N LEU A 232 -14.32 -1.66 18.41
CA LEU A 232 -12.96 -2.21 18.58
C LEU A 232 -12.94 -3.56 19.31
N PRO A 233 -13.69 -3.78 20.41
CA PRO A 233 -13.63 -5.05 21.15
C PRO A 233 -14.12 -6.28 20.38
N VAL A 234 -14.88 -6.06 19.31
CA VAL A 234 -15.45 -7.13 18.48
C VAL A 234 -14.84 -7.18 17.07
N TYR A 235 -13.92 -6.27 16.73
CA TYR A 235 -13.35 -6.20 15.40
C TYR A 235 -12.30 -7.30 15.15
N GLU A 236 -12.73 -8.32 14.42
CA GLU A 236 -11.86 -9.33 13.81
C GLU A 236 -11.55 -8.99 12.33
N PRO A 237 -10.29 -8.67 11.96
CA PRO A 237 -9.94 -8.15 10.64
C PRO A 237 -10.29 -9.08 9.47
N THR A 238 -10.02 -10.38 9.59
CA THR A 238 -10.29 -11.35 8.51
C THR A 238 -11.76 -11.61 8.30
N GLN A 239 -12.58 -11.37 9.33
CA GLN A 239 -14.03 -11.60 9.30
C GLN A 239 -14.79 -10.36 8.85
N HIS A 240 -14.39 -9.18 9.35
CA HIS A 240 -15.10 -7.94 9.10
C HIS A 240 -14.56 -7.15 7.91
N GLY A 241 -13.39 -7.52 7.41
CA GLY A 241 -12.75 -6.86 6.29
C GLY A 241 -12.19 -5.47 6.64
N PRO A 242 -11.65 -4.77 5.62
CA PRO A 242 -10.85 -3.57 5.85
C PRO A 242 -11.69 -2.30 6.08
N TYR A 243 -12.93 -2.24 5.63
CA TYR A 243 -13.72 -1.00 5.64
C TYR A 243 -14.14 -0.55 7.04
N ALA A 244 -14.58 -1.48 7.91
CA ALA A 244 -14.86 -1.17 9.30
C ALA A 244 -13.59 -0.66 10.02
N GLY A 245 -12.45 -1.35 9.82
CA GLY A 245 -11.18 -0.95 10.39
C GLY A 245 -10.67 0.39 9.86
N LEU A 246 -10.91 0.73 8.59
CA LEU A 246 -10.60 2.06 8.04
C LEU A 246 -11.37 3.17 8.76
N ASN A 247 -12.67 2.97 9.00
CA ASN A 247 -13.50 3.93 9.73
C ASN A 247 -12.98 4.12 11.17
N MET A 248 -12.66 3.01 11.85
CA MET A 248 -12.08 3.04 13.20
C MET A 248 -10.70 3.69 13.23
N ALA A 249 -9.82 3.43 12.26
CA ALA A 249 -8.48 4.00 12.21
C ALA A 249 -8.52 5.52 12.01
N ARG A 250 -9.44 6.01 11.16
CA ARG A 250 -9.71 7.46 11.03
C ARG A 250 -10.24 8.05 12.33
N GLY A 251 -11.19 7.38 12.99
CA GLY A 251 -11.71 7.82 14.29
C GLY A 251 -10.63 7.88 15.38
N LEU A 252 -9.73 6.90 15.42
CA LEU A 252 -8.58 6.89 16.35
C LEU A 252 -7.64 8.07 16.08
N LEU A 253 -7.34 8.35 14.80
CA LEU A 253 -6.52 9.48 14.39
C LEU A 253 -7.15 10.82 14.78
N GLU A 254 -8.45 11.01 14.53
CA GLU A 254 -9.18 12.23 14.89
C GLU A 254 -9.25 12.47 16.41
N LEU A 255 -9.20 11.41 17.20
CA LEU A 255 -9.12 11.48 18.67
C LEU A 255 -7.69 11.54 19.22
N ASP A 256 -6.68 11.74 18.36
CA ASP A 256 -5.26 11.81 18.73
C ASP A 256 -4.73 10.52 19.39
N ARG A 257 -5.35 9.37 19.10
CA ARG A 257 -4.93 8.03 19.56
C ARG A 257 -3.98 7.40 18.54
N ILE A 258 -2.87 8.09 18.26
CA ILE A 258 -1.96 7.83 17.14
C ILE A 258 -1.38 6.40 17.12
N ASP A 259 -0.94 5.90 18.28
CA ASP A 259 -0.34 4.55 18.37
C ASP A 259 -1.35 3.44 18.03
N GLU A 260 -2.61 3.63 18.44
CA GLU A 260 -3.69 2.69 18.16
C GLU A 260 -4.11 2.77 16.68
N ALA A 261 -4.19 3.98 16.12
CA ALA A 261 -4.43 4.18 14.69
C ALA A 261 -3.35 3.49 13.84
N ARG A 262 -2.08 3.60 14.25
CA ARG A 262 -0.95 2.93 13.57
C ARG A 262 -1.04 1.42 13.65
N THR A 263 -1.33 0.88 14.84
CA THR A 263 -1.51 -0.57 15.03
C THR A 263 -2.64 -1.12 14.16
N LEU A 264 -3.75 -0.39 14.05
CA LEU A 264 -4.87 -0.77 13.21
C LEU A 264 -4.54 -0.65 11.71
N LEU A 265 -3.80 0.39 11.29
CA LEU A 265 -3.31 0.52 9.92
C LEU A 265 -2.43 -0.67 9.51
N ASP A 266 -1.48 -1.08 10.34
CA ASP A 266 -0.62 -2.25 10.07
C ASP A 266 -1.46 -3.52 9.86
N THR A 267 -2.50 -3.68 10.68
CA THR A 267 -3.46 -4.78 10.57
C THR A 267 -4.21 -4.74 9.24
N LEU A 268 -4.67 -3.56 8.81
CA LEU A 268 -5.36 -3.36 7.54
C LEU A 268 -4.47 -3.60 6.33
N GLN A 269 -3.22 -3.14 6.35
CA GLN A 269 -2.24 -3.43 5.30
C GLN A 269 -1.97 -4.94 5.18
N GLY A 270 -2.04 -5.67 6.30
CA GLY A 270 -1.94 -7.13 6.35
C GLY A 270 -3.09 -7.88 5.65
N LEU A 271 -4.26 -7.27 5.46
CA LEU A 271 -5.41 -7.88 4.77
C LEU A 271 -5.24 -7.99 3.25
N GLN A 272 -4.23 -7.33 2.67
CA GLN A 272 -3.92 -7.38 1.24
C GLN A 272 -5.12 -7.01 0.34
N ALA A 273 -5.72 -5.83 0.55
CA ALA A 273 -6.79 -5.30 -0.29
C ALA A 273 -6.22 -4.29 -1.32
N PRO A 274 -5.87 -4.70 -2.56
CA PRO A 274 -5.17 -3.84 -3.52
C PRO A 274 -5.94 -2.56 -3.88
N GLN A 275 -7.26 -2.67 -3.95
CA GLN A 275 -8.18 -1.56 -4.22
C GLN A 275 -8.14 -0.46 -3.15
N LEU A 276 -7.60 -0.74 -1.96
CA LEU A 276 -7.46 0.21 -0.86
C LEU A 276 -6.04 0.75 -0.70
N THR A 277 -5.09 0.34 -1.54
CA THR A 277 -3.67 0.72 -1.40
C THR A 277 -3.51 2.24 -1.26
N GLU A 278 -4.12 3.02 -2.15
CA GLU A 278 -4.00 4.48 -2.10
C GLU A 278 -4.62 5.08 -0.82
N THR A 279 -5.76 4.53 -0.38
CA THR A 279 -6.43 4.99 0.84
C THR A 279 -5.61 4.70 2.09
N LEU A 280 -4.98 3.52 2.16
CA LEU A 280 -4.11 3.13 3.26
C LEU A 280 -2.81 3.95 3.27
N ASN A 281 -2.25 4.24 2.09
CA ASN A 281 -1.08 5.12 1.96
C ASN A 281 -1.37 6.53 2.46
N GLN A 282 -2.53 7.08 2.11
CA GLN A 282 -2.91 8.41 2.59
C GLN A 282 -3.11 8.41 4.11
N LEU A 283 -3.79 7.41 4.66
CA LEU A 283 -3.99 7.29 6.11
C LEU A 283 -2.65 7.18 6.86
N GLU A 284 -1.67 6.49 6.28
CA GLU A 284 -0.32 6.41 6.83
C GLU A 284 0.36 7.78 6.92
N LEU A 285 0.25 8.59 5.86
CA LEU A 285 0.77 9.96 5.85
C LEU A 285 0.07 10.80 6.92
N ASP A 286 -1.25 10.72 7.02
CA ASP A 286 -2.03 11.47 7.99
C ASP A 286 -1.64 11.09 9.44
N ILE A 287 -1.42 9.79 9.72
CA ILE A 287 -0.92 9.30 11.01
C ILE A 287 0.51 9.80 11.28
N ALA A 288 1.38 9.81 10.29
CA ALA A 288 2.74 10.29 10.43
C ALA A 288 2.80 11.80 10.72
N ASP A 289 1.95 12.59 10.06
CA ASP A 289 1.83 14.03 10.29
C ASP A 289 1.28 14.33 11.69
N ALA A 290 0.26 13.58 12.12
CA ALA A 290 -0.37 13.75 13.44
C ALA A 290 0.51 13.31 14.62
N ALA A 291 1.40 12.32 14.41
CA ALA A 291 2.36 11.90 15.42
C ALA A 291 3.33 13.01 15.86
N GLY A 292 3.38 14.12 15.11
CA GLY A 292 4.30 15.22 15.35
C GLY A 292 5.73 14.87 14.92
N GLY A 293 6.54 15.91 14.75
CA GLY A 293 7.96 15.76 14.48
C GLY A 293 8.64 14.91 15.56
N PRO A 294 9.68 14.16 15.21
CA PRO A 294 10.24 13.15 16.10
C PRO A 294 10.76 13.74 17.42
N ALA A 295 10.60 12.95 18.48
CA ALA A 295 11.03 13.30 19.84
C ALA A 295 12.53 13.67 19.88
N PRO A 296 12.92 14.63 20.75
CA PRO A 296 14.33 14.93 20.99
C PRO A 296 15.07 13.68 21.46
N LEU A 297 16.33 13.59 21.06
CA LEU A 297 17.20 12.47 21.43
C LEU A 297 17.72 12.63 22.86
N ASP A 298 17.53 11.61 23.69
CA ASP A 298 18.11 11.54 25.04
C ASP A 298 19.50 10.86 25.06
N GLU A 299 19.93 10.23 23.96
CA GLU A 299 21.17 9.45 23.84
C GLU A 299 22.12 10.00 22.76
N GLU A 300 23.43 9.77 22.93
CA GLU A 300 24.44 10.14 21.92
C GLU A 300 24.22 9.37 20.60
N PRO A 301 24.40 10.02 19.43
CA PRO A 301 24.26 9.38 18.13
C PRO A 301 25.22 8.20 17.93
N THR A 302 24.70 7.10 17.38
CA THR A 302 25.52 6.00 16.86
C THR A 302 25.86 6.25 15.40
N LEU A 303 27.14 6.17 15.03
CA LEU A 303 27.57 6.32 13.63
C LEU A 303 27.46 5.01 12.86
N VAL A 304 26.64 4.98 11.80
CA VAL A 304 26.57 3.87 10.85
C VAL A 304 27.41 4.19 9.62
N MET A 305 28.43 3.37 9.35
CA MET A 305 29.27 3.47 8.16
C MET A 305 28.76 2.57 7.04
N VAL A 306 28.41 3.14 5.90
CA VAL A 306 28.06 2.45 4.66
C VAL A 306 29.25 2.50 3.70
N ARG A 307 29.77 1.34 3.32
CA ARG A 307 30.94 1.24 2.43
C ARG A 307 30.49 1.20 0.97
N GLY A 308 30.45 2.36 0.33
CA GLY A 308 30.03 2.51 -1.07
C GLY A 308 28.52 2.37 -1.27
N PRO A 309 28.06 1.69 -2.33
CA PRO A 309 26.63 1.55 -2.62
C PRO A 309 25.89 0.76 -1.54
N VAL A 310 24.67 1.19 -1.19
CA VAL A 310 23.82 0.49 -0.20
C VAL A 310 23.42 -0.92 -0.62
N TRP A 311 23.36 -1.20 -1.92
CA TRP A 311 23.09 -2.53 -2.45
C TRP A 311 24.32 -3.46 -2.43
N LEU A 312 25.51 -2.95 -2.08
CA LEU A 312 26.74 -3.74 -2.13
C LEU A 312 26.68 -4.92 -1.15
N GLN A 313 26.88 -6.11 -1.70
CA GLN A 313 27.11 -7.36 -0.97
C GLN A 313 28.46 -7.95 -1.41
N GLU A 314 29.02 -8.90 -0.64
CA GLU A 314 30.29 -9.57 -1.00
C GLU A 314 30.27 -10.08 -2.45
N HIS A 315 29.16 -10.71 -2.87
CA HIS A 315 28.98 -11.21 -4.23
C HIS A 315 29.00 -10.11 -5.31
N ALA A 316 28.66 -8.85 -5.00
CA ALA A 316 28.65 -7.75 -5.97
C ALA A 316 29.95 -6.93 -6.00
N GLU A 317 30.93 -7.16 -5.12
CA GLU A 317 32.18 -6.39 -5.10
C GLU A 317 32.93 -6.45 -6.42
N HIS A 318 32.82 -7.58 -7.13
CA HIS A 318 33.44 -7.76 -8.42
C HIS A 318 32.89 -6.78 -9.47
N LEU A 319 31.69 -6.23 -9.31
CA LEU A 319 31.09 -5.27 -10.26
C LEU A 319 31.74 -3.87 -10.17
N LEU A 320 32.39 -3.57 -9.05
CA LEU A 320 32.99 -2.27 -8.78
C LEU A 320 34.48 -2.21 -9.21
N PRO A 321 35.02 -1.00 -9.46
CA PRO A 321 36.46 -0.79 -9.58
C PRO A 321 37.23 -1.36 -8.38
N ARG A 322 38.38 -1.98 -8.62
CA ARG A 322 39.27 -2.46 -7.54
C ARG A 322 39.95 -1.27 -6.87
N LEU A 323 39.88 -1.23 -5.54
CA LEU A 323 40.62 -0.25 -4.74
C LEU A 323 42.10 -0.60 -4.71
N SER A 324 42.94 0.42 -4.54
CA SER A 324 44.38 0.29 -4.34
C SER A 324 44.79 0.98 -3.04
N PRO A 325 46.00 0.72 -2.51
CA PRO A 325 46.50 1.47 -1.34
C PRO A 325 46.64 2.99 -1.57
N ALA A 326 46.58 3.45 -2.83
CA ALA A 326 46.60 4.87 -3.20
C ALA A 326 45.19 5.44 -3.47
N SER A 327 44.14 4.63 -3.29
CA SER A 327 42.76 5.09 -3.38
C SER A 327 42.45 5.98 -2.19
N GLU A 328 42.02 7.21 -2.46
CA GLU A 328 41.62 8.16 -1.43
C GLU A 328 40.28 7.75 -0.83
N ARG A 329 40.19 7.83 0.50
CA ARG A 329 38.96 7.57 1.24
C ARG A 329 38.15 8.86 1.35
N ILE A 330 37.01 8.86 0.66
CA ILE A 330 36.08 9.97 0.63
C ILE A 330 34.85 9.56 1.43
N VAL A 331 34.61 10.22 2.56
CA VAL A 331 33.45 9.94 3.41
C VAL A 331 32.44 11.07 3.24
N PHE A 332 31.21 10.74 2.88
CA PHE A 332 30.10 11.67 2.92
C PHE A 332 29.37 11.55 4.27
N LEU A 333 29.07 12.66 4.91
CA LEU A 333 28.23 12.71 6.11
C LEU A 333 26.78 12.99 5.71
N SER A 334 25.81 12.46 6.46
CA SER A 334 24.40 12.84 6.30
C SER A 334 24.23 14.36 6.45
N LEU A 335 23.28 14.92 5.70
CA LEU A 335 23.10 16.37 5.65
C LEU A 335 22.43 16.90 6.91
N ASN A 336 22.63 18.20 7.19
CA ASN A 336 21.85 18.96 8.17
C ASN A 336 20.74 19.81 7.49
N ASP A 337 19.80 20.32 8.27
CA ASP A 337 18.72 21.20 7.82
C ASP A 337 18.65 22.47 8.68
N ALA A 338 19.34 23.54 8.26
CA ALA A 338 19.40 24.79 9.01
C ALA A 338 18.09 25.62 8.96
N THR A 339 17.02 25.10 8.36
CA THR A 339 15.68 25.68 8.47
C THR A 339 14.98 25.25 9.76
N ARG A 340 15.51 24.23 10.45
CA ARG A 340 14.97 23.68 11.70
C ARG A 340 15.50 24.42 12.92
N ASP A 341 14.87 24.18 14.07
CA ASP A 341 15.36 24.67 15.36
C ASP A 341 16.75 24.07 15.67
N PRO A 342 17.80 24.90 15.83
CA PRO A 342 19.15 24.43 16.07
C PRO A 342 19.36 23.82 17.46
N GLU A 343 18.47 24.08 18.43
CA GLU A 343 18.61 23.59 19.80
C GLU A 343 18.05 22.17 20.01
N VAL A 344 17.43 21.57 18.99
CA VAL A 344 16.77 20.27 19.10
C VAL A 344 17.32 19.29 18.07
N GLU A 345 18.13 18.33 18.51
CA GLU A 345 18.43 17.15 17.70
C GLU A 345 17.20 16.25 17.64
N GLN A 346 16.70 16.01 16.43
CA GLN A 346 15.48 15.26 16.18
C GLN A 346 15.77 14.12 15.21
N LEU A 347 14.97 13.04 15.27
CA LEU A 347 15.03 12.03 14.22
C LEU A 347 14.75 12.68 12.87
N GLU A 348 15.22 12.05 11.81
CA GLU A 348 14.90 12.50 10.46
C GLU A 348 13.38 12.33 10.24
N PRO A 349 12.64 13.43 10.00
CA PRO A 349 11.22 13.34 9.73
C PRO A 349 11.00 12.77 8.32
N ILE A 350 9.80 12.25 8.07
CA ILE A 350 9.40 11.73 6.76
C ILE A 350 9.04 12.92 5.82
N THR A 351 9.87 13.96 5.76
CA THR A 351 9.69 15.10 4.85
C THR A 351 10.43 14.88 3.53
N PRO A 352 10.05 15.58 2.44
CA PRO A 352 10.80 15.54 1.19
C PRO A 352 12.29 15.86 1.37
N PHE A 353 12.63 16.86 2.19
CA PHE A 353 14.03 17.19 2.46
C PHE A 353 14.71 16.15 3.36
N GLY A 354 14.05 15.61 4.40
CA GLY A 354 14.64 14.57 5.24
C GLY A 354 15.11 13.37 4.41
N ARG A 355 14.20 12.83 3.59
CA ARG A 355 14.52 11.72 2.68
C ARG A 355 15.69 12.05 1.75
N PHE A 356 15.71 13.27 1.21
CA PHE A 356 16.79 13.76 0.35
C PHE A 356 18.13 13.88 1.10
N ALA A 357 18.11 14.43 2.32
CA ALA A 357 19.26 14.63 3.19
C ALA A 357 19.96 13.32 3.56
N ARG A 358 19.20 12.24 3.71
CA ARG A 358 19.75 10.89 3.90
C ARG A 358 20.25 10.27 2.60
N ALA A 359 19.46 10.38 1.53
CA ALA A 359 19.71 9.62 0.31
C ALA A 359 20.86 10.19 -0.53
N LEU A 360 21.02 11.53 -0.57
CA LEU A 360 22.02 12.18 -1.44
C LEU A 360 23.45 11.74 -1.09
N PRO A 361 23.90 11.73 0.17
CA PRO A 361 25.23 11.22 0.55
C PRO A 361 25.47 9.76 0.16
N LEU A 362 24.47 8.89 0.32
CA LEU A 362 24.54 7.47 -0.06
C LEU A 362 24.68 7.32 -1.58
N TYR A 363 23.89 8.10 -2.32
CA TYR A 363 23.93 8.15 -3.77
C TYR A 363 25.28 8.65 -4.29
N LEU A 364 25.79 9.77 -3.78
CA LEU A 364 27.07 10.33 -4.20
C LEU A 364 28.22 9.35 -3.92
N ALA A 365 28.23 8.69 -2.75
CA ALA A 365 29.21 7.66 -2.43
C ALA A 365 29.15 6.49 -3.44
N GLU A 366 27.95 6.03 -3.80
CA GLU A 366 27.76 5.04 -4.86
C GLU A 366 28.34 5.52 -6.19
N ARG A 367 28.00 6.75 -6.62
CA ARG A 367 28.47 7.32 -7.88
C ARG A 367 29.99 7.33 -7.96
N LEU A 368 30.65 7.87 -6.95
CA LEU A 368 32.12 7.89 -6.88
C LEU A 368 32.69 6.48 -6.88
N ARG A 369 32.10 5.56 -6.11
CA ARG A 369 32.60 4.19 -6.02
C ARG A 369 32.55 3.47 -7.37
N ILE A 370 31.60 3.81 -8.25
CA ILE A 370 31.44 3.21 -9.59
C ILE A 370 32.30 3.92 -10.65
N THR A 371 32.39 5.25 -10.61
CA THR A 371 32.97 6.06 -11.69
C THR A 371 34.37 6.57 -11.41
N THR A 372 34.99 6.18 -10.30
CA THR A 372 36.32 6.66 -9.89
C THR A 372 37.15 5.54 -9.25
N ASP A 373 38.36 5.86 -8.79
CA ASP A 373 39.18 4.97 -7.97
C ASP A 373 39.11 5.25 -6.46
N ALA A 374 38.16 6.07 -6.01
CA ALA A 374 37.98 6.41 -4.60
C ALA A 374 37.36 5.26 -3.79
N ASP A 375 37.80 5.13 -2.53
CA ASP A 375 37.13 4.37 -1.47
C ASP A 375 36.03 5.25 -0.86
N ALA A 376 34.95 5.44 -1.63
CA ALA A 376 33.83 6.29 -1.24
C ALA A 376 32.90 5.58 -0.24
N ARG A 377 32.53 6.29 0.83
CA ARG A 377 31.72 5.79 1.95
C ARG A 377 30.73 6.85 2.43
N THR A 378 29.76 6.43 3.23
CA THR A 378 28.81 7.35 3.87
C THR A 378 28.75 7.06 5.37
N VAL A 379 28.76 8.10 6.19
CA VAL A 379 28.47 8.02 7.62
C VAL A 379 27.09 8.61 7.84
N VAL A 380 26.23 7.85 8.50
CA VAL A 380 24.89 8.28 8.90
C VAL A 380 24.77 8.13 10.41
N PRO A 381 24.68 9.23 11.16
CA PRO A 381 24.33 9.21 12.57
C PRO A 381 22.88 8.75 12.74
N ILE A 382 22.67 7.80 13.65
CA ILE A 382 21.37 7.24 14.00
C ILE A 382 21.15 7.30 15.51
N ALA A 383 19.90 7.39 15.92
CA ALA A 383 19.44 7.04 17.25
C ALA A 383 18.99 5.58 17.23
N ARG A 384 19.66 4.73 18.02
CA ARG A 384 19.36 3.30 18.07
C ARG A 384 17.91 3.11 18.55
N GLY A 385 17.19 2.22 17.89
CA GLY A 385 15.78 1.96 18.18
C GLY A 385 14.80 2.98 17.58
N ALA A 386 15.29 4.04 16.92
CA ALA A 386 14.44 5.11 16.44
C ALA A 386 14.66 5.45 14.96
N GLY A 387 15.88 5.77 14.52
CA GLY A 387 16.11 6.15 13.12
C GLY A 387 17.35 7.00 12.87
N PRO A 388 17.61 7.36 11.61
CA PRO A 388 18.57 8.40 11.24
C PRO A 388 18.25 9.75 11.88
N ILE A 389 19.26 10.60 12.04
CA ILE A 389 19.14 11.91 12.69
C ILE A 389 19.32 13.01 11.64
N LEU A 390 18.46 14.04 11.69
CA LEU A 390 18.56 15.23 10.86
C LEU A 390 18.75 16.46 11.75
N PRO A 391 20.00 16.89 12.02
CA PRO A 391 20.24 18.01 12.92
C PRO A 391 19.93 19.35 12.24
N GLY A 392 19.53 20.35 13.04
CA GLY A 392 19.39 21.73 12.59
C GLY A 392 20.74 22.39 12.30
N LEU A 393 21.75 22.08 13.12
CA LEU A 393 23.11 22.57 12.97
C LEU A 393 23.98 21.61 12.16
N PRO A 394 25.03 22.10 11.46
CA PRO A 394 26.05 21.24 10.90
C PRO A 394 26.71 20.38 11.98
N TRP A 395 26.99 19.12 11.65
CA TRP A 395 27.75 18.23 12.53
C TRP A 395 29.12 18.79 12.87
N ASP A 396 29.55 18.59 14.12
CA ASP A 396 30.95 18.81 14.52
C ASP A 396 31.83 17.76 13.83
N VAL A 397 32.55 18.22 12.82
CA VAL A 397 33.43 17.39 11.99
C VAL A 397 34.55 16.74 12.79
N GLU A 398 35.11 17.44 13.79
CA GLU A 398 36.19 16.89 14.62
C GLU A 398 35.63 15.75 15.47
N TRP A 399 34.48 15.96 16.10
CA TRP A 399 33.78 14.92 16.84
C TRP A 399 33.47 13.70 15.96
N VAL A 400 32.88 13.90 14.78
CA VAL A 400 32.54 12.79 13.86
C VAL A 400 33.80 11.99 13.48
N VAL A 401 34.89 12.67 13.11
CA VAL A 401 36.15 12.00 12.72
C VAL A 401 36.76 11.22 13.89
N ASP A 402 36.63 11.72 15.11
CA ASP A 402 37.14 11.03 16.31
C ASP A 402 36.36 9.78 16.67
N GLN A 403 35.06 9.72 16.33
CA GLN A 403 34.24 8.52 16.51
C GLN A 403 34.48 7.45 15.42
N ILE A 404 35.08 7.81 14.28
CA ILE A 404 35.41 6.85 13.20
C ILE A 404 36.67 6.06 13.58
N ASP A 405 36.63 4.75 13.37
CA ASP A 405 37.79 3.86 13.55
C ASP A 405 39.02 4.45 12.84
N PRO A 406 40.19 4.57 13.51
CA PRO A 406 41.41 5.09 12.91
C PRO A 406 41.80 4.46 11.56
N ALA A 407 41.49 3.18 11.32
CA ALA A 407 41.75 2.50 10.05
C ALA A 407 40.79 2.92 8.92
N GLU A 408 39.65 3.51 9.26
CA GLU A 408 38.59 3.96 8.36
C GLU A 408 38.48 5.48 8.22
N ARG A 409 39.37 6.25 8.87
CA ARG A 409 39.35 7.71 8.82
C ARG A 409 39.42 8.23 7.38
N PRO A 410 38.63 9.28 7.05
CA PRO A 410 38.65 9.87 5.71
C PRO A 410 39.96 10.59 5.40
N ASP A 411 40.35 10.55 4.13
CA ASP A 411 41.32 11.51 3.58
C ASP A 411 40.61 12.82 3.16
N VAL A 412 39.34 12.71 2.78
CA VAL A 412 38.42 13.83 2.52
C VAL A 412 37.06 13.52 3.15
N LEU A 413 36.55 14.44 3.96
CA LEU A 413 35.17 14.42 4.47
C LEU A 413 34.32 15.41 3.68
N VAL A 414 33.17 14.98 3.19
CA VAL A 414 32.17 15.83 2.57
C VAL A 414 30.98 15.96 3.51
N HIS A 415 30.68 17.17 3.97
CA HIS A 415 29.60 17.45 4.90
C HIS A 415 28.85 18.73 4.51
N GLY A 416 27.66 18.95 5.05
CA GLY A 416 26.88 20.15 4.76
C GLY A 416 25.38 19.91 4.85
N GLY A 417 24.59 20.79 4.25
CA GLY A 417 23.14 20.74 4.39
C GLY A 417 22.39 21.88 3.74
N LEU A 418 21.10 21.97 4.07
CA LEU A 418 20.23 23.06 3.65
C LEU A 418 20.55 24.31 4.45
N GLU A 419 20.75 25.43 3.77
CA GLU A 419 20.88 26.75 4.39
C GLU A 419 19.80 27.68 3.80
N PRO A 420 19.03 28.40 4.65
CA PRO A 420 18.06 29.38 4.17
C PRO A 420 18.75 30.62 3.59
N THR A 421 18.15 31.23 2.58
CA THR A 421 18.59 32.48 1.93
C THR A 421 17.43 33.48 1.84
N GLU A 422 17.69 34.71 1.40
CA GLU A 422 16.62 35.72 1.20
C GLU A 422 15.59 35.30 0.14
N ASP A 423 16.01 34.53 -0.88
CA ASP A 423 15.20 34.18 -2.05
C ASP A 423 14.74 32.70 -2.08
N GLY A 424 14.93 31.95 -0.99
CA GLY A 424 14.62 30.51 -0.91
C GLY A 424 15.66 29.73 -0.12
N ASN A 425 15.96 28.49 -0.52
CA ASN A 425 16.97 27.66 0.13
C ASN A 425 18.16 27.40 -0.80
N GLN A 426 19.30 27.06 -0.21
CA GLN A 426 20.48 26.59 -0.94
C GLN A 426 21.05 25.33 -0.30
N LEU A 427 21.62 24.45 -1.11
CA LEU A 427 22.45 23.35 -0.66
C LEU A 427 23.89 23.83 -0.54
N VAL A 428 24.49 23.64 0.63
CA VAL A 428 25.92 23.91 0.85
C VAL A 428 26.63 22.62 1.22
N LEU A 429 27.57 22.18 0.39
CA LEU A 429 28.46 21.05 0.65
C LEU A 429 29.91 21.54 0.79
N ARG A 430 30.62 21.05 1.79
CA ARG A 430 32.00 21.41 2.11
C ARG A 430 32.88 20.17 2.05
N LEU A 431 33.97 20.25 1.30
CA LEU A 431 35.03 19.25 1.25
C LEU A 431 36.09 19.65 2.27
N PHE A 432 36.34 18.79 3.25
CA PHE A 432 37.23 19.04 4.37
C PHE A 432 38.34 17.99 4.41
N ASP A 433 39.57 18.43 4.69
CA ASP A 433 40.69 17.54 4.96
C ASP A 433 40.87 17.41 6.48
N PRO A 434 40.50 16.26 7.08
CA PRO A 434 40.61 16.07 8.53
C PRO A 434 42.05 15.90 9.02
N ASN A 435 43.00 15.57 8.14
CA ASN A 435 44.41 15.45 8.52
C ASN A 435 45.08 16.82 8.63
N GLU A 436 44.67 17.76 7.77
CA GLU A 436 45.17 19.13 7.78
C GLU A 436 44.28 20.11 8.58
N GLY A 437 43.07 19.69 8.96
CA GLY A 437 42.10 20.52 9.69
C GLY A 437 41.61 21.72 8.87
N LYS A 438 41.46 21.56 7.55
CA LYS A 438 41.14 22.68 6.65
C LYS A 438 40.07 22.33 5.62
N GLU A 439 39.27 23.33 5.28
CA GLU A 439 38.36 23.25 4.14
C GLU A 439 39.16 23.31 2.82
N LEU A 440 38.89 22.35 1.92
CA LEU A 440 39.45 22.28 0.58
C LEU A 440 38.62 23.07 -0.42
N ARG A 441 37.29 22.99 -0.30
CA ARG A 441 36.33 23.60 -1.24
C ARG A 441 34.93 23.65 -0.64
N ALA A 442 34.16 24.67 -0.99
CA ALA A 442 32.70 24.71 -0.80
C ALA A 442 31.98 24.68 -2.16
N ILE A 443 30.83 24.00 -2.17
CA ILE A 443 29.87 23.91 -3.27
C ILE A 443 28.58 24.53 -2.75
N ILE A 444 28.07 25.53 -3.46
CA ILE A 444 26.85 26.26 -3.08
C ILE A 444 25.95 26.27 -4.30
N LEU A 445 24.77 25.66 -4.17
CA LEU A 445 23.80 25.54 -5.25
C LEU A 445 22.42 25.99 -4.75
N PRO A 446 21.67 26.82 -5.49
CA PRO A 446 20.28 27.13 -5.14
C PRO A 446 19.47 25.84 -5.16
N LEU A 447 18.53 25.69 -4.23
CA LEU A 447 17.74 24.48 -4.08
C LEU A 447 16.25 24.82 -3.96
N THR A 448 15.46 24.32 -4.91
CA THR A 448 14.00 24.44 -4.87
C THR A 448 13.38 23.28 -4.09
N ASP A 449 12.08 23.39 -3.76
CA ASP A 449 11.34 22.34 -3.05
C ASP A 449 11.34 20.97 -3.77
N ASP A 450 11.41 20.96 -5.11
CA ASP A 450 11.71 19.75 -5.89
C ASP A 450 13.21 19.42 -5.85
N HIS A 451 13.70 19.04 -4.67
CA HIS A 451 15.11 18.75 -4.43
C HIS A 451 15.68 17.69 -5.38
N ALA A 452 14.86 16.72 -5.79
CA ALA A 452 15.29 15.58 -6.59
C ALA A 452 15.69 15.96 -8.03
N SER A 453 15.09 17.03 -8.58
CA SER A 453 15.46 17.57 -9.89
C SER A 453 16.88 18.15 -9.94
N HIS A 454 17.45 18.52 -8.80
CA HIS A 454 18.80 19.11 -8.69
C HIS A 454 19.92 18.07 -8.61
N VAL A 455 19.59 16.79 -8.44
CA VAL A 455 20.58 15.70 -8.28
C VAL A 455 21.64 15.66 -9.40
N PRO A 456 21.30 15.82 -10.70
CA PRO A 456 22.30 15.81 -11.76
C PRO A 456 23.32 16.95 -11.63
N GLU A 457 22.86 18.16 -11.27
CA GLU A 457 23.73 19.33 -11.09
C GLU A 457 24.63 19.16 -9.86
N ILE A 458 24.07 18.67 -8.75
CA ILE A 458 24.82 18.39 -7.52
C ILE A 458 25.90 17.33 -7.76
N GLU A 459 25.56 16.23 -8.45
CA GLU A 459 26.53 15.19 -8.79
C GLU A 459 27.70 15.76 -9.61
N ALA A 460 27.40 16.55 -10.64
CA ALA A 460 28.42 17.17 -11.49
C ALA A 460 29.33 18.11 -10.69
N ALA A 461 28.75 18.96 -9.83
CA ALA A 461 29.50 19.91 -9.02
C ALA A 461 30.41 19.21 -7.99
N VAL A 462 29.93 18.14 -7.35
CA VAL A 462 30.72 17.34 -6.40
C VAL A 462 31.88 16.63 -7.10
N LEU A 463 31.64 16.02 -8.26
CA LEU A 463 32.69 15.37 -9.04
C LEU A 463 33.75 16.38 -9.48
N GLU A 464 33.34 17.53 -10.03
CA GLU A 464 34.26 18.59 -10.44
C GLU A 464 35.09 19.11 -9.25
N ALA A 465 34.45 19.36 -8.11
CA ALA A 465 35.13 19.83 -6.91
C ALA A 465 36.18 18.82 -6.43
N LEU A 466 35.84 17.53 -6.37
CA LEU A 466 36.77 16.47 -5.96
C LEU A 466 37.90 16.25 -6.97
N GLU A 467 37.61 16.23 -8.27
CA GLU A 467 38.64 16.12 -9.31
C GLU A 467 39.62 17.29 -9.26
N SER A 468 39.13 18.51 -8.97
CA SER A 468 39.97 19.71 -8.86
C SER A 468 41.00 19.65 -7.73
N THR A 469 40.75 18.82 -6.70
CA THR A 469 41.73 18.58 -5.62
C THR A 469 42.94 17.76 -6.08
N GLY A 470 42.84 17.09 -7.24
CA GLY A 470 43.84 16.15 -7.73
C GLY A 470 43.91 14.82 -6.99
N ARG A 471 43.01 14.59 -6.01
CA ARG A 471 42.94 13.38 -5.19
C ARG A 471 42.15 12.25 -5.86
N LEU A 472 41.29 12.56 -6.81
CA LEU A 472 40.40 11.58 -7.44
C LEU A 472 40.79 11.31 -8.90
N ARG A 473 40.76 10.04 -9.35
CA ARG A 473 40.95 9.69 -10.76
C ARG A 473 39.68 9.05 -11.35
N PRO A 474 39.14 9.61 -12.44
CA PRO A 474 38.00 9.02 -13.14
C PRO A 474 38.29 7.62 -13.65
N ARG A 475 37.27 6.75 -13.55
CA ARG A 475 37.25 5.38 -14.07
C ARG A 475 35.96 5.19 -14.86
N ARG A 476 36.05 4.44 -15.94
CA ARG A 476 34.85 4.02 -16.66
C ARG A 476 34.22 2.84 -15.93
N PRO A 477 32.88 2.81 -15.77
CA PRO A 477 32.18 1.62 -15.32
C PRO A 477 32.53 0.41 -16.20
N ARG A 478 32.35 -0.80 -15.66
CA ARG A 478 32.51 -2.03 -16.46
C ARG A 478 31.61 -1.99 -17.69
N ARG A 479 32.04 -2.64 -18.77
CA ARG A 479 31.25 -2.69 -20.01
C ARG A 479 29.89 -3.32 -19.72
N GLY A 480 28.81 -2.64 -20.14
CA GLY A 480 27.43 -3.06 -19.88
C GLY A 480 26.92 -2.77 -18.47
N PHE A 481 27.70 -2.11 -17.62
CA PHE A 481 27.25 -1.62 -16.32
C PHE A 481 26.69 -0.20 -16.48
N THR A 482 25.43 -0.11 -16.90
CA THR A 482 24.73 1.17 -17.06
C THR A 482 24.26 1.66 -15.69
N ILE A 483 24.45 2.94 -15.43
CA ILE A 483 24.07 3.60 -14.18
C ILE A 483 22.93 4.59 -14.44
N PRO A 484 22.02 4.81 -13.47
CA PRO A 484 20.96 5.81 -13.59
C PRO A 484 21.53 7.22 -13.86
N ALA A 485 20.85 7.99 -14.72
CA ALA A 485 21.23 9.35 -15.11
C ALA A 485 19.99 10.15 -15.56
N GLY A 486 20.08 11.49 -15.52
CA GLY A 486 18.99 12.40 -15.90
C GLY A 486 17.79 12.24 -14.97
N ASP A 487 16.58 12.33 -15.53
CA ASP A 487 15.30 12.32 -14.81
C ASP A 487 15.11 11.08 -13.93
N ALA A 488 15.78 9.97 -14.25
CA ALA A 488 15.72 8.73 -13.49
C ALA A 488 16.46 8.77 -12.14
N GLN A 489 17.35 9.76 -11.92
CA GLN A 489 18.12 9.87 -10.68
C GLN A 489 17.22 10.12 -9.47
N ALA A 490 16.12 10.86 -9.64
CA ALA A 490 15.16 11.14 -8.58
C ALA A 490 14.51 9.86 -8.02
N ALA A 491 13.95 9.04 -8.91
CA ALA A 491 13.33 7.77 -8.52
C ALA A 491 14.35 6.80 -7.91
N TYR A 492 15.56 6.74 -8.48
CA TYR A 492 16.65 5.92 -7.96
C TYR A 492 17.10 6.35 -6.55
N LEU A 493 17.23 7.66 -6.32
CA LEU A 493 17.59 8.24 -5.04
C LEU A 493 16.56 7.88 -3.96
N LEU A 494 15.28 7.98 -4.30
CA LEU A 494 14.20 7.60 -3.39
C LEU A 494 14.30 6.12 -2.98
N MET A 495 14.49 5.22 -3.94
CA MET A 495 14.63 3.79 -3.67
C MET A 495 15.90 3.46 -2.86
N THR A 496 16.99 4.20 -3.08
CA THR A 496 18.22 4.13 -2.27
C THR A 496 17.93 4.46 -0.81
N SER A 497 17.10 5.47 -0.57
CA SER A 497 16.70 5.90 0.78
C SER A 497 15.93 4.82 1.54
N PHE A 498 15.02 4.10 0.85
CA PHE A 498 14.25 3.02 1.44
C PHE A 498 15.11 1.79 1.70
N LEU A 499 16.03 1.47 0.78
CA LEU A 499 16.90 0.33 0.97
C LEU A 499 17.78 0.52 2.21
N PHE A 500 18.31 1.72 2.42
CA PHE A 500 19.08 2.00 3.62
C PHE A 500 18.26 1.79 4.91
N ALA A 501 17.01 2.27 4.95
CA ALA A 501 16.12 2.02 6.08
C ALA A 501 15.87 0.51 6.30
N GLN A 502 15.62 -0.24 5.22
CA GLN A 502 15.49 -1.71 5.28
C GLN A 502 16.73 -2.39 5.86
N LEU A 503 17.92 -1.89 5.54
CA LEU A 503 19.17 -2.42 6.07
C LEU A 503 19.38 -2.08 7.54
N LEU A 504 18.91 -0.92 8.02
CA LEU A 504 18.94 -0.63 9.46
C LEU A 504 18.07 -1.61 10.25
N VAL A 505 16.87 -1.93 9.74
CA VAL A 505 15.98 -2.94 10.34
C VAL A 505 16.59 -4.34 10.25
N ALA A 506 17.08 -4.74 9.08
CA ALA A 506 17.67 -6.07 8.88
C ALA A 506 18.91 -6.33 9.76
N ASN A 507 19.54 -5.28 10.31
CA ASN A 507 20.67 -5.36 11.22
C ASN A 507 20.33 -4.97 12.67
N ASP A 508 19.05 -4.98 13.04
CA ASP A 508 18.58 -4.75 14.42
C ASP A 508 19.06 -3.41 15.02
N LEU A 509 19.21 -2.38 14.16
CA LEU A 509 19.59 -1.03 14.57
C LEU A 509 18.35 -0.18 14.88
N ILE A 510 17.26 -0.41 14.17
CA ILE A 510 15.96 0.24 14.36
C ILE A 510 14.84 -0.81 14.26
N PRO A 511 13.67 -0.60 14.88
CA PRO A 511 12.59 -1.57 14.84
C PRO A 511 11.90 -1.56 13.47
N ARG A 512 11.34 -2.72 13.09
CA ARG A 512 10.60 -2.89 11.83
C ARG A 512 9.40 -1.94 11.72
N SER A 513 8.81 -1.55 12.84
CA SER A 513 7.69 -0.58 12.89
C SER A 513 8.03 0.81 12.32
N VAL A 514 9.32 1.10 12.07
CA VAL A 514 9.76 2.33 11.38
C VAL A 514 9.64 2.19 9.86
N LEU A 515 9.64 0.96 9.33
CA LEU A 515 9.37 0.70 7.91
C LEU A 515 7.86 0.64 7.71
N THR A 516 7.34 1.69 7.10
CA THR A 516 5.94 1.74 6.71
C THR A 516 5.78 1.33 5.25
N ASN A 517 4.64 0.73 4.91
CA ASN A 517 4.29 0.31 3.55
C ASN A 517 5.34 -0.54 2.80
N GLU A 518 5.78 -1.63 3.43
CA GLU A 518 6.82 -2.52 2.87
C GLU A 518 6.47 -3.02 1.45
N ARG A 519 5.18 -3.24 1.15
CA ARG A 519 4.73 -3.66 -0.19
C ARG A 519 5.03 -2.58 -1.23
N SER A 520 4.66 -1.32 -1.00
CA SER A 520 4.98 -0.25 -1.95
C SER A 520 6.48 -0.01 -2.09
N ILE A 521 7.26 -0.18 -1.01
CA ILE A 521 8.73 -0.13 -1.10
C ILE A 521 9.23 -1.21 -2.07
N LEU A 522 8.81 -2.47 -1.87
CA LEU A 522 9.23 -3.59 -2.71
C LEU A 522 8.75 -3.40 -4.16
N THR A 523 7.48 -3.07 -4.39
CA THR A 523 6.96 -2.75 -5.73
C THR A 523 7.72 -1.60 -6.39
N GLY A 524 8.14 -0.60 -5.62
CA GLY A 524 8.95 0.51 -6.08
C GLY A 524 10.28 0.08 -6.71
N TYR A 525 10.94 -0.93 -6.15
CA TYR A 525 12.16 -1.48 -6.74
C TYR A 525 11.91 -2.12 -8.11
N PHE A 526 10.82 -2.88 -8.26
CA PHE A 526 10.49 -3.51 -9.54
C PHE A 526 10.07 -2.49 -10.58
N ARG A 527 9.28 -1.46 -10.20
CA ARG A 527 8.98 -0.33 -11.08
C ARG A 527 10.25 0.38 -11.55
N LEU A 528 11.23 0.55 -10.67
CA LEU A 528 12.52 1.15 -11.04
C LEU A 528 13.27 0.28 -12.06
N VAL A 529 13.22 -1.05 -11.93
CA VAL A 529 13.78 -1.98 -12.92
C VAL A 529 13.04 -1.90 -14.26
N GLU A 530 11.71 -1.83 -14.25
CA GLU A 530 10.90 -1.64 -15.46
C GLU A 530 11.23 -0.33 -16.19
N CYS A 531 11.39 0.77 -15.44
CA CYS A 531 11.75 2.07 -15.99
C CYS A 531 13.22 2.13 -16.45
N LEU A 532 14.10 1.32 -15.84
CA LEU A 532 15.54 1.32 -16.11
C LEU A 532 16.07 -0.10 -16.36
N PRO A 533 15.61 -0.79 -17.42
CA PRO A 533 15.89 -2.22 -17.62
C PRO A 533 17.38 -2.50 -17.80
N GLU A 534 18.13 -1.54 -18.33
CA GLU A 534 19.58 -1.64 -18.55
C GLU A 534 20.41 -1.27 -17.31
N ALA A 535 19.82 -0.62 -16.31
CA ALA A 535 20.55 -0.14 -15.14
C ALA A 535 20.77 -1.26 -14.12
N VAL A 536 22.00 -1.76 -14.08
CA VAL A 536 22.40 -2.81 -13.13
C VAL A 536 22.16 -2.41 -11.66
N PRO A 537 22.43 -1.15 -11.23
CA PRO A 537 22.15 -0.74 -9.86
C PRO A 537 20.66 -0.83 -9.47
N ALA A 538 19.72 -0.58 -10.40
CA ALA A 538 18.28 -0.71 -10.10
C ALA A 538 17.90 -2.16 -9.77
N ARG A 539 18.47 -3.12 -10.51
CA ARG A 539 18.29 -4.55 -10.25
C ARG A 539 18.93 -4.97 -8.92
N LEU A 540 20.10 -4.42 -8.59
CA LEU A 540 20.78 -4.67 -7.32
C LEU A 540 20.01 -4.09 -6.12
N LEU A 541 19.34 -2.94 -6.27
CA LEU A 541 18.40 -2.43 -5.27
C LEU A 541 17.26 -3.41 -5.03
N ALA A 542 16.62 -3.93 -6.09
CA ALA A 542 15.54 -4.92 -5.97
C ALA A 542 16.00 -6.20 -5.26
N ILE A 543 17.16 -6.74 -5.66
CA ILE A 543 17.75 -7.94 -5.02
C ILE A 543 18.04 -7.67 -3.54
N ARG A 544 18.76 -6.58 -3.22
CA ARG A 544 19.10 -6.28 -1.82
C ARG A 544 17.86 -6.00 -0.98
N GLY A 545 16.87 -5.32 -1.53
CA GLY A 545 15.63 -4.96 -0.84
C GLY A 545 14.78 -6.17 -0.49
N VAL A 546 14.57 -7.09 -1.44
CA VAL A 546 13.83 -8.34 -1.17
C VAL A 546 14.59 -9.23 -0.17
N LEU A 547 15.91 -9.35 -0.30
CA LEU A 547 16.72 -10.13 0.65
C LEU A 547 16.72 -9.51 2.06
N ALA A 548 16.79 -8.18 2.17
CA ALA A 548 16.64 -7.47 3.44
C ALA A 548 15.26 -7.73 4.04
N ALA A 549 14.20 -7.63 3.23
CA ALA A 549 12.83 -7.89 3.65
C ALA A 549 12.60 -9.30 4.18
N ASN A 550 13.20 -10.28 3.52
CA ASN A 550 13.14 -11.65 4.02
C ASN A 550 13.91 -11.81 5.35
N ARG A 551 15.06 -11.13 5.51
CA ARG A 551 15.88 -11.20 6.73
C ARG A 551 15.15 -10.69 7.98
N TYR A 552 14.35 -9.63 7.87
CA TYR A 552 13.49 -9.17 8.97
C TYR A 552 12.09 -9.79 8.97
N SER A 553 11.88 -10.88 8.21
CA SER A 553 10.65 -11.66 8.16
C SER A 553 9.41 -10.83 7.77
N SER A 554 9.55 -9.99 6.73
CA SER A 554 8.40 -9.32 6.12
C SER A 554 7.42 -10.35 5.54
N PRO A 555 6.11 -10.26 5.86
CA PRO A 555 5.10 -11.17 5.33
C PRO A 555 4.86 -10.94 3.83
N VAL A 556 5.22 -9.77 3.29
CA VAL A 556 5.02 -9.46 1.87
C VAL A 556 6.20 -9.88 0.98
N ALA A 557 7.39 -10.12 1.55
CA ALA A 557 8.60 -10.44 0.78
C ALA A 557 8.45 -11.68 -0.10
N VAL A 558 7.70 -12.69 0.37
CA VAL A 558 7.48 -13.96 -0.34
C VAL A 558 6.91 -13.75 -1.76
N HIS A 559 6.03 -12.75 -1.92
CA HIS A 559 5.39 -12.47 -3.21
C HIS A 559 6.37 -11.88 -4.25
N PHE A 560 7.52 -11.38 -3.81
CA PHE A 560 8.53 -10.77 -4.68
C PHE A 560 9.69 -11.71 -5.02
N LEU A 561 9.80 -12.88 -4.39
CA LEU A 561 10.88 -13.84 -4.66
C LEU A 561 10.83 -14.39 -6.09
N ARG A 562 9.64 -14.74 -6.60
CA ARG A 562 9.47 -15.26 -7.97
C ARG A 562 9.71 -14.16 -9.03
N PRO A 563 9.13 -12.96 -8.93
CA PRO A 563 9.50 -11.83 -9.79
C PRO A 563 11.01 -11.54 -9.79
N LEU A 564 11.68 -11.69 -8.65
CA LEU A 564 13.12 -11.44 -8.54
C LEU A 564 13.97 -12.40 -9.38
N LEU A 565 13.54 -13.65 -9.56
CA LEU A 565 14.23 -14.58 -10.45
C LEU A 565 14.29 -14.06 -11.89
N GLY A 566 13.18 -13.50 -12.39
CA GLY A 566 13.14 -12.89 -13.72
C GLY A 566 14.12 -11.72 -13.85
N VAL A 567 14.19 -10.87 -12.83
CA VAL A 567 15.14 -9.74 -12.77
C VAL A 567 16.60 -10.21 -12.83
N ILE A 568 16.93 -11.35 -12.20
CA ILE A 568 18.28 -11.91 -12.22
C ILE A 568 18.59 -12.59 -13.55
N ASP A 569 17.67 -13.39 -14.09
CA ASP A 569 17.87 -14.18 -15.30
C ASP A 569 18.15 -13.30 -16.54
N GLU A 570 17.46 -12.16 -16.65
CA GLU A 570 17.67 -11.17 -17.72
C GLU A 570 19.11 -10.63 -17.79
N GLN A 571 19.85 -10.61 -16.68
CA GLN A 571 21.27 -10.21 -16.60
C GLN A 571 22.12 -11.24 -15.85
N SER A 572 21.89 -12.52 -16.16
CA SER A 572 22.55 -13.65 -15.50
C SER A 572 24.09 -13.61 -15.55
N ASP A 573 24.68 -12.95 -16.54
CA ASP A 573 26.13 -12.75 -16.66
C ASP A 573 26.73 -11.86 -15.55
N LYS A 574 25.92 -10.98 -14.96
CA LYS A 574 26.32 -10.06 -13.90
C LYS A 574 25.71 -10.39 -12.54
N LEU A 575 24.52 -10.98 -12.55
CA LEU A 575 23.70 -11.19 -11.35
C LEU A 575 23.53 -12.67 -10.98
N GLY A 576 24.07 -13.60 -11.77
CA GLY A 576 23.91 -15.04 -11.55
C GLY A 576 24.40 -15.54 -10.18
N ASP A 577 25.35 -14.84 -9.55
CA ASP A 577 25.86 -15.16 -8.23
C ASP A 577 24.80 -15.01 -7.11
N PHE A 578 23.70 -14.29 -7.36
CA PHE A 578 22.58 -14.15 -6.43
C PHE A 578 21.50 -15.24 -6.55
N LEU A 579 21.53 -16.04 -7.63
CA LEU A 579 20.54 -17.10 -7.86
C LEU A 579 20.46 -18.14 -6.72
N PRO A 580 21.58 -18.61 -6.13
CA PRO A 580 21.52 -19.59 -5.05
C PRO A 580 20.76 -19.08 -3.83
N ASP A 581 20.99 -17.83 -3.43
CA ASP A 581 20.35 -17.22 -2.26
C ASP A 581 18.83 -17.10 -2.48
N VAL A 582 18.41 -16.63 -3.65
CA VAL A 582 16.97 -16.47 -3.96
C VAL A 582 16.25 -17.82 -4.07
N ARG A 583 16.91 -18.84 -4.65
CA ARG A 583 16.34 -20.20 -4.75
C ARG A 583 16.20 -20.85 -3.38
N ALA A 584 17.20 -20.71 -2.51
CA ALA A 584 17.12 -21.24 -1.15
C ALA A 584 15.91 -20.67 -0.39
N LEU A 585 15.63 -19.37 -0.54
CA LEU A 585 14.46 -18.75 0.08
C LEU A 585 13.12 -19.24 -0.49
N LEU A 586 13.04 -19.51 -1.79
CA LEU A 586 11.84 -20.10 -2.40
C LEU A 586 11.57 -21.52 -1.90
N ASP A 587 12.62 -22.32 -1.76
CA ASP A 587 12.55 -23.69 -1.24
C ASP A 587 12.09 -23.72 0.23
N GLU A 588 12.60 -22.80 1.06
CA GLU A 588 12.20 -22.66 2.47
C GLU A 588 10.72 -22.28 2.65
N GLN A 589 10.13 -21.57 1.68
CA GLN A 589 8.74 -21.10 1.72
C GLN A 589 7.75 -22.07 1.05
N GLY A 590 8.20 -23.25 0.58
CA GLY A 590 7.34 -24.25 -0.05
C GLY A 590 6.80 -23.84 -1.43
N ALA A 591 7.42 -22.86 -2.10
CA ALA A 591 7.01 -22.29 -3.38
C ALA A 591 7.81 -22.87 -4.57
N GLY A 592 8.21 -24.14 -4.47
CA GLY A 592 9.00 -24.89 -5.46
C GLY A 592 8.24 -25.27 -6.72
#